data_AF-A0A2E3HVU3-F1
#
_entry.id   AF-A0A2E3HVU3-F1
#
_cell.length_a   1.000
_cell.length_b   1.000
_cell.length_c   1.000
_cell.angle_alpha   90.00
_cell.angle_beta   90.00
_cell.angle_gamma   90.00
#
_symmetry.space_group_name_H-M   'P 1'
#
loop_
_entity.id
_entity.type
_entity.pdbx_description
1 polymer ?
#
loop_
_entity_poly.entity_id
_entity_poly.type
_entity_poly.pdbx_seq_one_letter_code
_entity_poly.pdbx_strand_id
1 'polypeptide(L)'
;MIRLGKNTSTLTRSVPAFVLLVLGINILSFFLLSCSYTPPKNYYIEFALMEEWGEHNRQQSNRQLGDVVVHPEKLEPLAIAFEVGHAPQGFIGLIPVLEESQVVSEIDPPAKRTKVAISIQETALETVLRQEKINMVHYRAKNGRLKGELNVVQINFVPRSFSDRAIYEEFLMITAVVHGVQLEKDTVDVVKCVVEDDTGSPVMSLEVDVLVYLKYKEALIGKREWENQLQIVKY
;
A
#
# COMPACT_ATOMS: atom_id res chain seq x y z
N MET A 1 35.45 -47.48 -74.98
CA MET A 1 35.96 -47.32 -73.60
C MET A 1 35.47 -45.97 -73.08
N ILE A 2 34.36 -45.94 -72.35
CA ILE A 2 33.75 -44.71 -71.83
C ILE A 2 33.56 -44.91 -70.33
N ARG A 3 34.25 -44.10 -69.53
CA ARG A 3 34.12 -44.03 -68.06
C ARG A 3 32.85 -43.25 -67.73
N LEU A 4 31.85 -43.91 -67.17
CA LEU A 4 30.75 -43.23 -66.48
C LEU A 4 31.14 -43.07 -65.01
N GLY A 5 31.41 -41.82 -64.61
CA GLY A 5 31.70 -41.44 -63.24
C GLY A 5 30.48 -41.68 -62.35
N LYS A 6 30.73 -42.22 -61.16
CA LYS A 6 29.75 -42.33 -60.07
C LYS A 6 29.31 -40.93 -59.63
N ASN A 7 28.06 -40.57 -59.88
CA ASN A 7 27.41 -39.44 -59.22
C ASN A 7 26.99 -39.88 -57.81
N THR A 8 27.87 -39.73 -56.84
CA THR A 8 27.48 -39.76 -55.43
C THR A 8 26.87 -38.42 -55.08
N SER A 9 25.55 -38.41 -55.02
CA SER A 9 24.69 -37.37 -54.46
C SER A 9 25.22 -36.86 -53.11
N THR A 10 25.54 -35.57 -53.05
CA THR A 10 25.82 -34.84 -51.81
C THR A 10 24.49 -34.39 -51.21
N LEU A 11 23.76 -35.31 -50.58
CA LEU A 11 22.50 -35.02 -49.91
C LEU A 11 22.58 -35.29 -48.40
N THR A 12 23.56 -34.71 -47.69
CA THR A 12 23.66 -34.87 -46.22
C THR A 12 24.22 -33.64 -45.50
N ARG A 13 24.04 -32.43 -46.04
CA ARG A 13 24.51 -31.20 -45.37
C ARG A 13 23.45 -30.14 -45.05
N SER A 14 22.18 -30.34 -45.43
CA SER A 14 21.13 -29.33 -45.21
C SER A 14 20.18 -29.62 -44.04
N VAL A 15 20.09 -30.87 -43.56
CA VAL A 15 19.18 -31.24 -42.45
C VAL A 15 19.52 -30.53 -41.12
N PRO A 16 20.79 -30.45 -40.66
CA PRO A 16 21.07 -29.80 -39.37
C PRO A 16 20.87 -28.28 -39.43
N ALA A 17 21.08 -27.66 -40.59
CA ALA A 17 20.86 -26.22 -40.78
C ALA A 17 19.37 -25.86 -40.76
N PHE A 18 18.51 -26.70 -41.34
CA PHE A 18 17.06 -26.46 -41.36
C PHE A 18 16.43 -26.66 -39.97
N VAL A 19 16.86 -27.67 -39.22
CA VAL A 19 16.40 -27.90 -37.84
C VAL A 19 16.83 -26.77 -36.92
N LEU A 20 18.08 -26.28 -37.02
CA LEU A 20 18.55 -25.13 -36.23
C LEU A 20 17.81 -23.84 -36.58
N LEU A 21 17.46 -23.63 -37.85
CA LEU A 21 16.73 -22.44 -38.28
C LEU A 21 15.28 -22.45 -37.79
N VAL A 22 14.59 -23.60 -37.86
CA VAL A 22 13.22 -23.75 -37.33
C VAL A 22 13.19 -23.67 -35.80
N LEU A 23 14.21 -24.22 -35.11
CA LEU A 23 14.34 -24.11 -33.65
C LEU A 23 14.61 -22.65 -33.22
N GLY A 24 15.49 -21.95 -33.95
CA GLY A 24 15.80 -20.54 -33.71
C GLY A 24 14.59 -19.63 -33.90
N ILE A 25 13.76 -19.86 -34.92
CA ILE A 25 12.53 -19.08 -35.15
C ILE A 25 11.50 -19.33 -34.04
N ASN A 26 11.35 -20.57 -33.56
CA ASN A 26 10.42 -20.88 -32.48
C ASN A 26 10.87 -20.26 -31.14
N ILE A 27 12.16 -20.30 -30.83
CA ILE A 27 12.71 -19.67 -29.62
C ILE A 27 12.57 -18.15 -29.69
N LEU A 28 12.89 -17.54 -30.84
CA LEU A 28 12.74 -16.09 -31.03
C LEU A 28 11.26 -15.64 -30.91
N SER A 29 10.34 -16.46 -31.40
CA SER A 29 8.89 -16.21 -31.28
C SER A 29 8.42 -16.24 -29.81
N PHE A 30 8.95 -17.17 -28.99
CA PHE A 30 8.69 -17.21 -27.55
C PHE A 30 9.29 -16.01 -26.80
N PHE A 31 10.47 -15.54 -27.18
CA PHE A 31 11.08 -14.35 -26.58
C PHE A 31 10.34 -13.05 -26.97
N LEU A 32 9.79 -12.96 -28.19
CA LEU A 32 9.03 -11.79 -28.64
C LEU A 32 7.62 -11.71 -28.03
N LEU A 33 7.00 -12.86 -27.70
CA LEU A 33 5.72 -12.91 -26.97
C LEU A 33 5.86 -12.59 -25.47
N SER A 34 7.08 -12.52 -24.95
CA SER A 34 7.34 -12.22 -23.52
C SER A 34 7.41 -10.71 -23.23
N CYS A 35 7.32 -9.85 -24.25
CA CYS A 35 7.42 -8.39 -24.12
C CYS A 35 6.04 -7.69 -24.15
N SER A 36 5.10 -8.08 -23.28
CA SER A 36 4.08 -7.12 -22.82
C SER A 36 3.42 -7.51 -21.48
N TYR A 37 4.09 -8.30 -20.63
CA TYR A 37 3.61 -8.48 -19.26
C TYR A 37 4.07 -7.28 -18.42
N THR A 38 3.42 -6.13 -18.60
CA THR A 38 3.55 -5.08 -17.58
C THR A 38 2.96 -5.67 -16.30
N PRO A 39 3.75 -5.81 -15.23
CA PRO A 39 3.21 -6.27 -13.96
C PRO A 39 2.01 -5.36 -13.59
N PRO A 40 0.96 -5.91 -12.97
CA PRO A 40 -0.19 -5.10 -12.56
C PRO A 40 0.35 -3.93 -11.74
N LYS A 41 0.09 -2.71 -12.22
CA LYS A 41 0.53 -1.50 -11.54
C LYS A 41 -0.03 -1.54 -10.13
N ASN A 42 0.83 -1.44 -9.13
CA ASN A 42 0.38 -1.31 -7.75
C ASN A 42 -0.09 0.14 -7.57
N TYR A 43 -1.37 0.37 -7.84
CA TYR A 43 -2.00 1.68 -7.76
C TYR A 43 -1.87 2.31 -6.37
N TYR A 44 -1.72 1.51 -5.31
CA TYR A 44 -1.50 2.03 -3.96
C TYR A 44 -0.10 2.63 -3.78
N ILE A 45 0.92 2.01 -4.38
CA ILE A 45 2.28 2.55 -4.37
C ILE A 45 2.36 3.81 -5.24
N GLU A 46 1.74 3.80 -6.42
CA GLU A 46 1.71 4.97 -7.31
C GLU A 46 0.97 6.14 -6.64
N PHE A 47 -0.14 5.87 -5.96
CA PHE A 47 -0.87 6.86 -5.16
C PHE A 47 -0.02 7.41 -4.01
N ALA A 48 0.62 6.55 -3.22
CA ALA A 48 1.46 6.97 -2.11
C ALA A 48 2.64 7.85 -2.57
N LEU A 49 3.26 7.52 -3.71
CA LEU A 49 4.34 8.32 -4.31
C LEU A 49 3.83 9.69 -4.81
N MET A 50 2.63 9.74 -5.42
CA MET A 50 2.02 10.99 -5.85
C MET A 50 1.64 11.89 -4.65
N GLU A 51 1.19 11.28 -3.56
CA GLU A 51 0.85 11.98 -2.32
C GLU A 51 2.10 12.55 -1.63
N GLU A 52 3.16 11.76 -1.52
CA GLU A 52 4.47 12.19 -0.97
C GLU A 52 5.06 13.34 -1.80
N TRP A 53 4.96 13.25 -3.13
CA TRP A 53 5.40 14.35 -4.02
C TRP A 53 4.54 15.62 -3.86
N GLY A 54 3.23 15.45 -3.66
CA GLY A 54 2.31 16.55 -3.36
C GLY A 54 2.60 17.21 -2.01
N GLU A 55 3.01 16.46 -0.99
CA GLU A 55 3.47 17.01 0.29
C GLU A 55 4.76 17.80 0.15
N HIS A 56 5.74 17.27 -0.59
CA HIS A 56 7.02 17.94 -0.82
C HIS A 56 6.84 19.32 -1.49
N ASN A 57 6.00 19.40 -2.52
CA ASN A 57 5.71 20.66 -3.22
C ASN A 57 4.95 21.66 -2.34
N ARG A 58 4.07 21.20 -1.43
CA ARG A 58 3.37 22.06 -0.48
C ARG A 58 4.32 22.68 0.54
N GLN A 59 5.26 21.89 1.06
CA GLN A 59 6.27 22.36 2.02
C GLN A 59 7.23 23.39 1.40
N GLN A 60 7.65 23.20 0.14
CA GLN A 60 8.54 24.15 -0.53
C GLN A 60 7.85 25.46 -0.95
N SER A 61 6.53 25.41 -1.20
CA SER A 61 5.79 26.57 -1.68
C SER A 61 5.17 27.44 -0.58
N ASN A 62 5.30 27.06 0.70
CA ASN A 62 4.69 27.75 1.85
C ASN A 62 3.16 27.96 1.69
N ARG A 63 2.49 27.08 0.94
CA ARG A 63 1.05 27.18 0.63
C ARG A 63 0.22 26.46 1.69
N GLN A 64 -0.99 26.97 1.94
CA GLN A 64 -1.96 26.32 2.81
C GLN A 64 -3.02 25.58 1.98
N LEU A 65 -3.65 24.57 2.59
CA LEU A 65 -4.72 23.79 1.96
C LEU A 65 -5.93 24.71 1.70
N GLY A 66 -6.34 24.85 0.44
CA GLY A 66 -7.48 25.71 0.03
C GLY A 66 -7.10 26.90 -0.85
N ASP A 67 -5.80 27.17 -1.04
CA ASP A 67 -5.34 28.24 -1.94
C ASP A 67 -5.65 27.90 -3.40
N VAL A 68 -6.48 28.72 -4.06
CA VAL A 68 -6.82 28.56 -5.48
C VAL A 68 -5.60 28.92 -6.33
N VAL A 69 -5.11 27.94 -7.10
CA VAL A 69 -4.05 28.17 -8.09
C VAL A 69 -4.63 28.98 -9.24
N VAL A 70 -4.40 30.29 -9.23
CA VAL A 70 -4.64 31.12 -10.41
C VAL A 70 -3.57 30.78 -11.43
N HIS A 71 -3.96 30.20 -12.56
CA HIS A 71 -3.02 29.90 -13.64
C HIS A 71 -2.41 31.23 -14.12
N PRO A 72 -1.09 31.44 -14.07
CA PRO A 72 -0.50 32.61 -14.68
C PRO A 72 -0.75 32.52 -16.19
N GLU A 73 -1.53 33.45 -16.75
CA GLU A 73 -1.99 33.45 -18.14
C GLU A 73 -0.88 33.53 -19.19
N LYS A 74 0.38 33.69 -18.77
CA LYS A 74 1.54 33.85 -19.64
C LYS A 74 2.76 33.15 -19.06
N LEU A 75 2.85 31.84 -19.27
CA LEU A 75 4.13 31.16 -19.27
C LEU A 75 4.17 30.21 -20.48
N GLU A 76 5.25 30.34 -21.26
CA GLU A 76 5.61 29.40 -22.32
C GLU A 76 5.60 27.96 -21.76
N PRO A 77 5.27 26.95 -22.59
CA PRO A 77 5.09 25.59 -22.10
C PRO A 77 6.35 25.11 -21.38
N LEU A 78 6.21 24.84 -20.08
CA LEU A 78 7.23 24.19 -19.26
C LEU A 78 7.51 22.82 -19.87
N ALA A 79 8.70 22.68 -20.46
CA ALA A 79 9.23 21.41 -20.90
C ALA A 79 9.21 20.45 -19.71
N ILE A 80 8.44 19.38 -19.84
CA ILE A 80 8.32 18.34 -18.83
C ILE A 80 9.70 17.70 -18.66
N ALA A 81 10.32 17.91 -17.49
CA ALA A 81 11.61 17.31 -17.14
C ALA A 81 11.44 15.83 -16.77
N PHE A 82 11.09 15.00 -17.75
CA PHE A 82 11.39 13.57 -17.72
C PHE A 82 12.49 13.27 -18.74
N GLU A 83 13.63 13.96 -18.62
CA GLU A 83 14.86 13.49 -19.26
C GLU A 83 15.53 12.47 -18.33
N VAL A 84 15.43 11.21 -18.77
CA VAL A 84 16.11 10.03 -18.24
C VAL A 84 17.62 10.31 -18.16
N GLY A 85 18.23 10.25 -16.97
CA GLY A 85 19.70 10.09 -16.91
C GLY A 85 20.53 10.60 -15.73
N HIS A 86 20.00 10.97 -14.56
CA HIS A 86 20.87 11.35 -13.43
C HIS A 86 20.54 10.58 -12.15
N ALA A 87 21.54 9.89 -11.60
CA ALA A 87 21.45 9.24 -10.29
C ALA A 87 21.40 10.31 -9.18
N PRO A 88 20.59 10.12 -8.12
CA PRO A 88 20.51 11.09 -7.04
C PRO A 88 21.86 11.16 -6.32
N GLN A 89 22.58 12.27 -6.52
CA GLN A 89 23.69 12.67 -5.68
C GLN A 89 23.12 13.39 -4.45
N GLY A 90 23.30 12.81 -3.26
CA GLY A 90 23.08 13.55 -2.02
C GLY A 90 22.51 12.70 -0.91
N PHE A 91 23.39 12.30 0.02
CA PHE A 91 23.07 11.88 1.37
C PHE A 91 22.11 12.90 2.02
N ILE A 92 20.92 12.48 2.47
CA ILE A 92 20.09 13.28 3.37
C ILE A 92 20.53 12.95 4.80
N GLY A 93 21.39 13.80 5.33
CA GLY A 93 21.78 13.79 6.75
C GLY A 93 20.64 14.23 7.66
N LEU A 94 20.73 13.80 8.92
CA LEU A 94 19.83 14.12 10.04
C LEU A 94 19.52 15.63 10.13
N ILE A 95 18.23 15.98 10.10
CA ILE A 95 17.74 17.33 10.42
C ILE A 95 17.29 17.34 11.90
N PRO A 96 17.73 18.30 12.72
CA PRO A 96 17.41 18.32 14.15
C PRO A 96 15.95 18.70 14.41
N VAL A 97 15.40 18.08 15.45
CA VAL A 97 14.05 18.23 16.00
C VAL A 97 13.86 19.63 16.57
N LEU A 98 12.82 20.33 16.13
CA LEU A 98 12.27 21.49 16.84
C LEU A 98 11.11 21.01 17.73
N GLU A 99 11.18 21.33 19.02
CA GLU A 99 10.26 20.87 20.06
C GLU A 99 8.84 21.47 19.95
N GLU A 100 7.88 20.58 20.25
CA GLU A 100 6.56 20.75 20.85
C GLU A 100 5.66 21.94 20.42
N SER A 101 4.65 21.63 19.62
CA SER A 101 3.35 22.31 19.70
C SER A 101 2.33 21.32 20.26
N GLN A 102 2.01 21.47 21.55
CA GLN A 102 0.87 20.81 22.17
C GLN A 102 -0.40 21.51 21.68
N VAL A 103 -1.06 20.93 20.68
CA VAL A 103 -2.47 21.22 20.43
C VAL A 103 -3.29 20.17 21.17
N VAL A 104 -3.69 20.52 22.39
CA VAL A 104 -4.73 19.81 23.11
C VAL A 104 -6.03 20.03 22.34
N SER A 105 -6.44 19.03 21.55
CA SER A 105 -7.78 19.00 20.98
C SER A 105 -8.78 18.68 22.09
N GLU A 106 -9.58 19.67 22.45
CA GLU A 106 -10.79 19.53 23.25
C GLU A 106 -11.70 18.49 22.55
N ILE A 107 -11.94 17.35 23.21
CA ILE A 107 -12.79 16.29 22.69
C ILE A 107 -14.22 16.68 23.01
N ASP A 108 -14.97 17.15 22.00
CA ASP A 108 -16.41 17.33 22.10
C ASP A 108 -17.06 16.03 22.63
N PRO A 109 -17.99 16.09 23.59
CA PRO A 109 -18.64 14.89 24.14
C PRO A 109 -19.38 14.15 23.01
N PRO A 110 -19.27 12.82 22.92
CA PRO A 110 -19.77 12.09 21.78
C PRO A 110 -21.29 12.21 21.68
N ALA A 111 -21.77 12.61 20.50
CA ALA A 111 -23.16 12.44 20.11
C ALA A 111 -23.61 11.03 20.46
N LYS A 112 -24.79 10.89 21.08
CA LYS A 112 -25.30 9.63 21.62
C LYS A 112 -25.31 8.55 20.52
N ARG A 113 -24.30 7.66 20.52
CA ARG A 113 -24.09 6.67 19.47
C ARG A 113 -25.25 5.67 19.44
N THR A 114 -25.71 5.33 18.25
CA THR A 114 -26.87 4.46 18.01
C THR A 114 -26.56 3.02 18.46
N LYS A 115 -27.50 2.35 19.13
CA LYS A 115 -27.34 0.96 19.59
C LYS A 115 -27.40 -0.02 18.42
N VAL A 116 -26.27 -0.25 17.76
CA VAL A 116 -26.14 -1.08 16.55
C VAL A 116 -25.03 -2.11 16.77
N ALA A 117 -25.20 -3.32 16.21
CA ALA A 117 -24.17 -4.36 16.22
C ALA A 117 -23.15 -4.15 15.09
N ILE A 118 -21.93 -4.62 15.27
CA ILE A 118 -20.89 -4.65 14.24
C ILE A 118 -21.39 -5.50 13.06
N SER A 119 -21.30 -4.96 11.86
CA SER A 119 -21.71 -5.62 10.63
C SER A 119 -20.54 -5.63 9.64
N ILE A 120 -19.79 -6.73 9.61
CA ILE A 120 -18.59 -6.93 8.78
C ILE A 120 -18.75 -8.16 7.90
N GLN A 121 -18.34 -8.03 6.63
CA GLN A 121 -18.23 -9.18 5.74
C GLN A 121 -16.92 -9.95 6.01
N GLU A 122 -16.97 -10.94 6.90
CA GLU A 122 -15.80 -11.69 7.37
C GLU A 122 -15.01 -12.36 6.22
N THR A 123 -15.70 -12.95 5.25
CA THR A 123 -15.04 -13.56 4.09
C THR A 123 -14.27 -12.56 3.23
N ALA A 124 -14.78 -11.33 3.10
CA ALA A 124 -14.09 -10.26 2.40
C ALA A 124 -12.89 -9.74 3.21
N LEU A 125 -13.04 -9.60 4.53
CA LEU A 125 -11.95 -9.23 5.44
C LEU A 125 -10.77 -10.19 5.28
N GLU A 126 -11.01 -11.49 5.42
CA GLU A 126 -9.97 -12.52 5.28
C GLU A 126 -9.33 -12.51 3.90
N THR A 127 -10.14 -12.37 2.85
CA THR A 127 -9.65 -12.37 1.46
C THR A 127 -8.73 -11.18 1.20
N VAL A 128 -9.14 -9.98 1.61
CA VAL A 128 -8.36 -8.75 1.38
C VAL A 128 -7.09 -8.74 2.23
N LEU A 129 -7.16 -9.12 3.50
CA LEU A 129 -5.95 -9.23 4.35
C LEU A 129 -4.94 -10.23 3.78
N ARG A 130 -5.41 -11.36 3.25
CA ARG A 130 -4.54 -12.34 2.56
C ARG A 130 -3.92 -11.77 1.29
N GLN A 131 -4.68 -11.04 0.47
CA GLN A 131 -4.18 -10.39 -0.75
C GLN A 131 -3.11 -9.34 -0.42
N GLU A 132 -3.34 -8.56 0.64
CA GLU A 132 -2.39 -7.60 1.20
C GLU A 132 -1.28 -8.27 2.01
N LYS A 133 -1.15 -9.61 1.99
CA LYS A 133 -0.14 -10.41 2.72
C LYS A 133 0.02 -9.97 4.18
N ILE A 134 -1.08 -9.65 4.85
CA ILE A 134 -1.16 -9.42 6.28
C ILE A 134 -1.43 -10.78 6.93
N ASN A 135 -0.55 -11.19 7.85
CA ASN A 135 -0.68 -12.48 8.51
C ASN A 135 -1.64 -12.38 9.70
N MET A 136 -2.94 -12.39 9.42
CA MET A 136 -3.97 -12.41 10.45
C MET A 136 -4.01 -13.76 11.17
N VAL A 137 -3.86 -13.74 12.49
CA VAL A 137 -3.96 -14.91 13.37
C VAL A 137 -5.40 -15.10 13.87
N HIS A 138 -6.01 -14.02 14.37
CA HIS A 138 -7.34 -14.08 14.96
C HIS A 138 -8.12 -12.79 14.70
N TYR A 139 -9.43 -12.93 14.50
CA TYR A 139 -10.37 -11.82 14.40
C TYR A 139 -11.46 -11.97 15.47
N ARG A 140 -11.84 -10.85 16.08
CA ARG A 140 -12.92 -10.80 17.07
C ARG A 140 -13.67 -9.48 17.01
N ALA A 141 -14.98 -9.53 16.82
CA ALA A 141 -15.89 -8.40 16.99
C ALA A 141 -16.46 -8.33 18.41
N LYS A 142 -16.42 -7.17 19.05
CA LYS A 142 -16.99 -6.91 20.38
C LYS A 142 -18.11 -5.86 20.27
N ASN A 143 -19.35 -6.31 20.41
CA ASN A 143 -20.56 -5.47 20.29
C ASN A 143 -20.86 -4.65 21.57
N GLY A 144 -20.00 -3.69 21.90
CA GLY A 144 -20.17 -2.84 23.08
C GLY A 144 -21.37 -1.89 23.00
N ARG A 145 -21.74 -1.38 21.82
CA ARG A 145 -22.85 -0.41 21.66
C ARG A 145 -24.19 -0.95 22.13
N LEU A 146 -24.39 -2.28 22.08
CA LEU A 146 -25.61 -2.92 22.62
C LEU A 146 -25.75 -2.72 24.15
N LYS A 147 -24.62 -2.57 24.85
CA LYS A 147 -24.52 -2.35 26.30
C LYS A 147 -24.20 -0.90 26.69
N GLY A 148 -24.09 0.01 25.71
CA GLY A 148 -23.68 1.40 25.93
C GLY A 148 -22.17 1.63 25.97
N GLU A 149 -21.37 0.64 25.57
CA GLU A 149 -19.92 0.72 25.39
C GLU A 149 -19.56 0.92 23.90
N LEU A 150 -18.27 0.89 23.56
CA LEU A 150 -17.79 1.00 22.17
C LEU A 150 -17.80 -0.35 21.45
N ASN A 151 -18.19 -0.35 20.18
CA ASN A 151 -18.01 -1.46 19.25
C ASN A 151 -16.55 -1.56 18.81
N VAL A 152 -15.87 -2.62 19.23
CA VAL A 152 -14.45 -2.82 18.95
C VAL A 152 -14.25 -4.00 18.01
N VAL A 153 -13.53 -3.77 16.93
CA VAL A 153 -12.98 -4.84 16.08
C VAL A 153 -11.54 -5.09 16.51
N GLN A 154 -11.27 -6.31 16.95
CA GLN A 154 -9.93 -6.73 17.36
C GLN A 154 -9.36 -7.70 16.32
N ILE A 155 -8.15 -7.41 15.85
CA ILE A 155 -7.39 -8.29 14.94
C ILE A 155 -6.03 -8.58 15.55
N ASN A 156 -5.69 -9.86 15.68
CA ASN A 156 -4.35 -10.28 16.05
C ASN A 156 -3.59 -10.65 14.77
N PHE A 157 -2.37 -10.17 14.61
CA PHE A 157 -1.57 -10.43 13.41
C PHE A 157 -0.07 -10.52 13.73
N VAL A 158 0.66 -11.25 12.89
CA VAL A 158 2.13 -11.26 12.91
C VAL A 158 2.62 -10.30 11.83
N PRO A 159 3.42 -9.27 12.18
CA PRO A 159 3.87 -8.28 11.22
C PRO A 159 4.95 -8.88 10.33
N ARG A 160 5.11 -8.36 9.11
CA ARG A 160 6.21 -8.79 8.23
C ARG A 160 7.58 -8.40 8.76
N SER A 161 7.63 -7.36 9.58
CA SER A 161 8.82 -6.84 10.24
C SER A 161 8.44 -6.26 11.60
N PHE A 162 9.21 -6.56 12.64
CA PHE A 162 9.00 -6.05 13.99
C PHE A 162 9.50 -4.61 14.21
N SER A 163 9.63 -3.83 13.13
CA SER A 163 9.93 -2.40 13.24
C SER A 163 8.63 -1.62 13.46
N ASP A 164 8.66 -0.63 14.37
CA ASP A 164 7.50 0.22 14.69
C ASP A 164 6.85 0.79 13.41
N ARG A 165 7.65 1.25 12.44
CA ARG A 165 7.16 1.75 11.15
C ARG A 165 6.36 0.72 10.36
N ALA A 166 6.85 -0.52 10.25
CA ALA A 166 6.16 -1.56 9.50
C ALA A 166 4.86 -1.96 10.20
N ILE A 167 4.89 -2.04 11.53
CA ILE A 167 3.71 -2.31 12.34
C ILE A 167 2.66 -1.22 12.14
N TYR A 168 3.04 0.06 12.13
CA TYR A 168 2.10 1.18 11.94
C TYR A 168 1.50 1.20 10.53
N GLU A 169 2.32 0.89 9.50
CA GLU A 169 1.85 0.77 8.11
C GLU A 169 0.85 -0.38 7.95
N GLU A 170 1.15 -1.55 8.50
CA GLU A 170 0.21 -2.69 8.50
C GLU A 170 -1.04 -2.39 9.32
N PHE A 171 -0.91 -1.71 10.47
CA PHE A 171 -2.05 -1.30 11.28
C PHE A 171 -2.99 -0.34 10.54
N LEU A 172 -2.43 0.65 9.83
CA LEU A 172 -3.20 1.56 8.99
C LEU A 172 -3.94 0.80 7.89
N MET A 173 -3.27 -0.15 7.25
CA MET A 173 -3.86 -1.00 6.22
C MET A 173 -5.02 -1.84 6.78
N ILE A 174 -4.83 -2.50 7.92
CA ILE A 174 -5.88 -3.28 8.59
C ILE A 174 -7.08 -2.38 8.90
N THR A 175 -6.84 -1.18 9.42
CA THR A 175 -7.90 -0.21 9.73
C THR A 175 -8.69 0.18 8.48
N ALA A 176 -8.00 0.42 7.37
CA ALA A 176 -8.63 0.71 6.08
C ALA A 176 -9.47 -0.46 5.55
N VAL A 177 -8.96 -1.69 5.67
CA VAL A 177 -9.68 -2.90 5.26
C VAL A 177 -10.94 -3.07 6.12
N VAL A 178 -10.82 -3.03 7.45
CA VAL A 178 -11.95 -3.14 8.39
C VAL A 178 -13.02 -2.09 8.06
N HIS A 179 -12.62 -0.84 7.80
CA HIS A 179 -13.54 0.19 7.38
C HIS A 179 -14.23 -0.16 6.05
N GLY A 180 -13.49 -0.69 5.07
CA GLY A 180 -13.97 -1.01 3.73
C GLY A 180 -14.91 -2.22 3.64
N VAL A 181 -14.82 -3.17 4.57
CA VAL A 181 -15.64 -4.40 4.58
C VAL A 181 -16.88 -4.34 5.47
N GLN A 182 -17.16 -3.17 6.05
CA GLN A 182 -18.41 -2.93 6.78
C GLN A 182 -19.61 -3.02 5.82
N LEU A 183 -20.57 -3.88 6.13
CA LEU A 183 -21.82 -4.02 5.36
C LEU A 183 -22.74 -2.81 5.59
N GLU A 184 -22.73 -2.29 6.81
CA GLU A 184 -23.44 -1.08 7.22
C GLU A 184 -22.42 -0.05 7.73
N LYS A 185 -22.60 1.21 7.34
CA LYS A 185 -21.73 2.30 7.77
C LYS A 185 -21.90 2.56 9.27
N ASP A 186 -20.84 3.03 9.92
CA ASP A 186 -20.86 3.46 11.32
C ASP A 186 -21.29 2.34 12.29
N THR A 187 -20.80 1.12 12.07
CA THR A 187 -21.03 0.00 13.01
C THR A 187 -19.81 -0.30 13.88
N VAL A 188 -18.62 0.14 13.47
CA VAL A 188 -17.37 -0.01 14.21
C VAL A 188 -16.94 1.34 14.79
N ASP A 189 -16.67 1.37 16.09
CA ASP A 189 -16.15 2.56 16.78
C ASP A 189 -14.63 2.59 16.80
N VAL A 190 -14.02 1.43 17.07
CA VAL A 190 -12.60 1.32 17.36
C VAL A 190 -12.03 0.10 16.65
N VAL A 191 -10.87 0.29 16.02
CA VAL A 191 -10.06 -0.81 15.52
C VAL A 191 -8.88 -1.00 16.47
N LYS A 192 -8.75 -2.22 16.98
CA LYS A 192 -7.67 -2.63 17.86
C LYS A 192 -6.88 -3.74 17.18
N CYS A 193 -5.57 -3.58 17.06
CA CYS A 193 -4.72 -4.67 16.62
C CYS A 193 -3.76 -5.11 17.72
N VAL A 194 -3.57 -6.43 17.83
CA VAL A 194 -2.55 -7.03 18.70
C VAL A 194 -1.51 -7.66 17.80
N VAL A 195 -0.29 -7.16 17.92
CA VAL A 195 0.89 -7.70 17.24
C VAL A 195 1.37 -8.89 18.04
N GLU A 196 1.43 -10.05 17.40
CA GLU A 196 1.97 -11.28 17.97
C GLU A 196 3.34 -11.59 17.34
N ASP A 197 4.22 -12.21 18.12
CA ASP A 197 5.43 -12.83 17.58
C ASP A 197 5.14 -14.22 16.99
N ASP A 198 6.15 -14.86 16.41
CA ASP A 198 6.03 -16.20 15.83
C ASP A 198 5.68 -17.29 16.88
N THR A 199 5.80 -16.99 18.18
CA THR A 199 5.42 -17.88 19.28
C THR A 199 3.96 -17.71 19.71
N GLY A 200 3.27 -16.69 19.18
CA GLY A 200 1.92 -16.31 19.58
C GLY A 200 1.87 -15.42 20.82
N SER A 201 3.02 -14.88 21.26
CA SER A 201 3.09 -13.97 22.40
C SER A 201 2.80 -12.53 21.94
N PRO A 202 1.99 -11.75 22.67
CA PRO A 202 1.71 -10.37 22.30
C PRO A 202 2.93 -9.50 22.54
N VAL A 203 3.31 -8.71 21.53
CA VAL A 203 4.45 -7.77 21.56
C VAL A 203 3.97 -6.33 21.70
N MET A 204 2.88 -5.99 21.01
CA MET A 204 2.34 -4.64 20.98
C MET A 204 0.82 -4.67 20.76
N SER A 205 0.11 -3.70 21.31
CA SER A 205 -1.28 -3.41 20.97
C SER A 205 -1.36 -1.98 20.43
N LEU A 206 -2.09 -1.81 19.33
CA LEU A 206 -2.42 -0.51 18.74
C LEU A 206 -3.93 -0.36 18.68
N GLU A 207 -4.43 0.83 19.01
CA GLU A 207 -5.86 1.10 19.03
C GLU A 207 -6.14 2.51 18.51
N VAL A 208 -7.18 2.64 17.68
CA VAL A 208 -7.58 3.92 17.07
C VAL A 208 -9.10 4.01 16.95
N ASP A 209 -9.66 5.18 17.23
CA ASP A 209 -11.07 5.48 16.92
C ASP A 209 -11.21 5.63 15.39
N VAL A 210 -12.24 4.99 14.82
CA VAL A 210 -12.52 5.02 13.37
C VAL A 210 -12.70 6.45 12.87
N LEU A 211 -13.19 7.38 13.69
CA LEU A 211 -13.30 8.80 13.34
C LEU A 211 -11.94 9.44 13.04
N VAL A 212 -10.88 9.02 13.73
CA VAL A 212 -9.52 9.51 13.48
C VAL A 212 -9.01 8.98 12.15
N TYR A 213 -9.28 7.71 11.84
CA TYR A 213 -9.01 7.15 10.52
C TYR A 213 -9.78 7.87 9.40
N LEU A 214 -11.05 8.22 9.63
CA LEU A 214 -11.84 8.98 8.66
C LEU A 214 -11.26 10.36 8.40
N LYS A 215 -10.85 11.10 9.45
CA LYS A 215 -10.15 12.39 9.31
C LYS A 215 -8.88 12.25 8.47
N TYR A 216 -8.10 11.19 8.70
CA TYR A 216 -6.90 10.92 7.91
C TYR A 216 -7.25 10.63 6.44
N LYS A 217 -8.21 9.73 6.20
CA LYS A 217 -8.69 9.37 4.86
C LYS A 217 -9.23 10.56 4.07
N GLU A 218 -9.88 11.51 4.74
CA GLU A 218 -10.41 12.74 4.15
C GLU A 218 -9.36 13.86 4.04
N ALA A 219 -8.09 13.56 4.33
CA ALA A 219 -6.97 14.50 4.33
C ALA A 219 -7.15 15.71 5.26
N LEU A 220 -7.95 15.56 6.32
CA LEU A 220 -8.13 16.56 7.38
C LEU A 220 -6.98 16.57 8.38
N ILE A 221 -6.30 15.43 8.54
CA ILE A 221 -5.09 15.28 9.37
C ILE A 221 -4.01 14.55 8.57
N GLY A 222 -2.74 14.87 8.85
CA GLY A 222 -1.59 14.19 8.21
C GLY A 222 -1.27 12.84 8.85
N LYS A 223 -0.41 12.03 8.20
CA LYS A 223 0.01 10.71 8.71
C LYS A 223 0.58 10.78 10.13
N ARG A 224 1.46 11.75 10.39
CA ARG A 224 2.09 11.91 11.71
C ARG A 224 1.08 12.27 12.80
N GLU A 225 0.08 13.08 12.47
CA GLU A 225 -0.99 13.44 13.39
C GLU A 225 -1.89 12.25 13.70
N TRP A 226 -2.18 11.42 12.69
CA TRP A 226 -2.88 10.15 12.88
C TRP A 226 -2.08 9.19 13.78
N GLU A 227 -0.77 9.02 13.53
CA GLU A 227 0.12 8.18 14.35
C GLU A 227 0.16 8.65 15.82
N ASN A 228 0.13 9.97 16.05
CA ASN A 228 0.11 10.54 17.40
C ASN A 228 -1.21 10.28 18.17
N GLN A 229 -2.30 9.94 17.47
CA GLN A 229 -3.58 9.60 18.10
C GLN A 229 -3.75 8.10 18.34
N LEU A 230 -2.75 7.29 17.99
CA LEU A 230 -2.74 5.87 18.30
C LEU A 230 -2.53 5.63 19.80
N GLN A 231 -3.39 4.82 20.39
CA GLN A 231 -3.15 4.29 21.73
C GLN A 231 -2.29 3.03 21.59
N ILE A 232 -1.03 3.13 22.05
CA ILE A 232 -0.03 2.08 21.90
C ILE A 232 0.34 1.52 23.27
N VAL A 233 0.32 0.19 23.39
CA VAL A 233 0.81 -0.54 24.56
C VAL A 233 1.86 -1.54 24.08
N LYS A 234 3.08 -1.48 24.63
CA LYS A 234 4.14 -2.46 24.37
C LYS A 234 4.22 -3.44 25.57
N TYR A 235 4.41 -4.72 25.29
CA TYR A 235 4.48 -5.79 26.30
C TYR A 235 5.91 -6.23 26.59
#